data_AF-A0A1H2FB62-F1
#
_entry.id   AF-A0A1H2FB62-F1
#
_cell.length_a   1.000
_cell.length_b   1.000
_cell.length_c   1.000
_cell.angle_alpha   90.00
_cell.angle_beta   90.00
_cell.angle_gamma   90.00
#
_symmetry.space_group_name_H-M   'P 1'
#
loop_
_entity.id
_entity.type
_entity.pdbx_description
1 polymer ?
#
loop_
_entity_poly.entity_id
_entity_poly.type
_entity_poly.pdbx_seq_one_letter_code
_entity_poly.pdbx_strand_id
1 'polypeptide(L)'
;MSFKPGERVACVNDCFDEVVEKIYAALPKEGTVYTIREVFPGRMEFVGGNPADSVDAVLLRELKNPKDPRHVYGRELGFAAWRFRRLEELTDVQKERYGLGQEAEAEETNTAYVGSYNDV
;
A
#
# COMPACT_ATOMS: atom_id res chain seq x y z
N MET A 1 0.01 -3.49 -12.58
CA MET A 1 -0.77 -4.15 -11.51
C MET A 1 -1.30 -3.04 -10.62
N SER A 2 -2.62 -2.96 -10.44
CA SER A 2 -3.24 -1.89 -9.64
C SER A 2 -3.71 -2.45 -8.30
N PHE A 3 -3.44 -1.72 -7.22
CA PHE A 3 -3.89 -2.09 -5.87
C PHE A 3 -5.38 -1.76 -5.67
N LYS A 4 -5.95 -2.23 -4.55
CA LYS A 4 -7.32 -1.88 -4.13
C LYS A 4 -7.34 -1.16 -2.79
N PRO A 5 -8.28 -0.22 -2.55
CA PRO A 5 -8.51 0.32 -1.22
C PRO A 5 -8.73 -0.78 -0.18
N GLY A 6 -8.07 -0.67 0.97
CA GLY A 6 -8.08 -1.66 2.05
C GLY A 6 -6.96 -2.71 1.98
N GLU A 7 -6.25 -2.81 0.86
CA GLU A 7 -5.13 -3.74 0.69
C GLU A 7 -3.92 -3.33 1.53
N ARG A 8 -3.26 -4.30 2.17
CA ARG A 8 -2.02 -4.08 2.93
C ARG A 8 -0.82 -4.32 2.03
N VAL A 9 0.12 -3.37 2.04
CA VAL A 9 1.33 -3.39 1.20
C VAL A 9 2.53 -2.97 2.02
N ALA A 10 3.71 -3.52 1.70
CA ALA A 10 4.96 -3.05 2.26
C ALA A 10 5.60 -2.02 1.32
N CYS A 11 6.17 -0.96 1.88
CA CYS A 11 7.03 -0.07 1.11
C CYS A 11 8.39 -0.76 0.89
N VAL A 12 8.80 -0.86 -0.37
CA VAL A 12 10.07 -1.51 -0.79
C VAL A 12 11.07 -0.50 -1.37
N ASN A 13 10.70 0.77 -1.47
CA ASN A 13 11.59 1.85 -1.91
C ASN A 13 11.12 3.20 -1.33
N ASP A 14 11.88 3.71 -0.37
CA ASP A 14 11.71 5.01 0.26
C ASP A 14 12.74 6.06 -0.20
N CYS A 15 13.45 5.81 -1.30
CA CYS A 15 14.36 6.80 -1.88
C CYS A 15 13.55 7.91 -2.56
N PHE A 16 13.47 9.08 -1.95
CA PHE A 16 12.84 10.28 -2.49
C PHE A 16 13.89 11.35 -2.80
N ASP A 17 13.62 12.20 -3.79
CA ASP A 17 14.47 13.36 -4.05
C ASP A 17 14.19 14.49 -3.05
N GLU A 18 15.12 15.44 -2.93
CA GLU A 18 15.01 16.55 -1.98
C GLU A 18 13.77 17.43 -2.21
N VAL A 19 13.23 17.48 -3.42
CA VAL A 19 12.05 18.29 -3.74
C VAL A 19 10.81 17.62 -3.16
N VAL A 20 10.68 16.31 -3.30
CA VAL A 20 9.62 15.51 -2.70
C VAL A 20 9.66 15.61 -1.18
N GLU A 21 10.84 15.51 -0.56
CA GLU A 21 11.00 15.65 0.90
C GLU A 21 10.56 17.02 1.43
N LYS A 22 10.68 18.09 0.63
CA LYS A 22 10.22 19.44 1.01
C LYS A 22 8.72 19.65 0.83
N ILE A 23 8.08 18.88 -0.04
CA ILE A 23 6.65 19.05 -0.38
C ILE A 23 5.77 18.16 0.51
N TYR A 24 6.20 16.95 0.81
CA TYR A 24 5.42 15.99 1.58
C TYR A 24 5.63 16.20 3.08
N ALA A 25 4.54 16.18 3.84
CA ALA A 25 4.58 16.23 5.30
C ALA A 25 4.97 14.87 5.92
N ALA A 26 4.66 13.77 5.22
CA ALA A 26 5.01 12.42 5.61
C ALA A 26 5.31 11.56 4.37
N LEU A 27 6.39 10.80 4.46
CA LEU A 27 6.86 9.87 3.43
C LEU A 27 6.80 8.43 3.95
N PRO A 28 6.48 7.45 3.09
CA PRO A 28 6.57 6.04 3.44
C PRO A 28 8.03 5.65 3.65
N LYS A 29 8.25 4.73 4.58
CA LYS A 29 9.56 4.19 4.95
C LYS A 29 9.68 2.74 4.52
N GLU A 30 10.84 2.36 4.01
CA GLU A 30 11.10 0.99 3.57
C GLU A 30 10.83 -0.01 4.72
N GLY A 31 10.22 -1.14 4.38
CA GLY A 31 9.87 -2.21 5.32
C GLY A 31 8.65 -1.94 6.18
N THR A 32 8.08 -0.74 6.14
CA THR A 32 6.83 -0.45 6.85
C THR A 32 5.62 -0.91 6.03
N VAL A 33 4.65 -1.52 6.71
CA VAL A 33 3.37 -1.92 6.12
C VAL A 33 2.36 -0.79 6.22
N TYR A 34 1.68 -0.53 5.11
CA TYR A 34 0.65 0.49 4.97
C TYR A 34 -0.62 -0.11 4.38
N THR A 35 -1.74 0.57 4.59
CA THR A 35 -3.02 0.22 4.00
C THR A 35 -3.37 1.19 2.90
N ILE A 36 -3.69 0.69 1.70
CA ILE A 36 -4.13 1.53 0.59
C ILE A 36 -5.45 2.22 0.95
N ARG A 37 -5.48 3.54 0.84
CA ARG A 37 -6.67 4.37 1.04
C ARG A 37 -7.41 4.61 -0.27
N GLU A 38 -6.66 4.95 -1.31
CA GLU A 38 -7.19 5.29 -2.63
C GLU A 38 -6.12 4.97 -3.68
N VAL A 39 -6.56 4.61 -4.90
CA VAL A 39 -5.70 4.42 -6.07
C VAL A 39 -6.26 5.27 -7.21
N PHE A 40 -5.39 5.99 -7.91
CA PHE A 40 -5.78 6.84 -9.03
C PHE A 40 -4.66 6.99 -10.05
N PRO A 41 -4.96 7.36 -11.31
CA PRO A 41 -3.93 7.70 -12.29
C PRO A 41 -3.16 8.94 -11.82
N GLY A 42 -1.90 8.75 -11.44
CA GLY A 42 -0.97 9.81 -11.07
C GLY A 42 -0.27 10.41 -12.28
N ARG A 43 0.43 11.52 -12.07
CA ARG A 43 1.29 12.15 -13.08
C ARG A 43 2.74 11.94 -12.66
N MET A 44 3.62 11.52 -13.57
CA MET A 44 5.05 11.36 -13.27
C MET A 44 5.75 12.72 -13.07
N GLU A 45 5.34 13.75 -13.82
CA GLU A 45 5.97 15.08 -13.74
C GLU A 45 5.12 16.07 -12.95
N PHE A 46 5.77 16.84 -12.08
CA PHE A 46 5.16 17.93 -11.34
C PHE A 46 4.74 19.11 -12.23
N VAL A 47 5.31 19.21 -13.46
CA VAL A 47 5.01 20.24 -14.45
C VAL A 47 5.10 19.64 -15.85
N GLY A 48 4.05 19.76 -16.67
CA GLY A 48 4.14 19.52 -18.12
C GLY A 48 4.01 18.08 -18.63
N GLY A 49 3.93 17.09 -17.74
CA GLY A 49 3.87 15.68 -18.14
C GLY A 49 2.67 15.31 -19.02
N ASN A 50 2.91 14.46 -20.02
CA ASN A 50 1.88 13.91 -20.88
C ASN A 50 0.97 12.96 -20.07
N PRO A 51 -0.37 13.11 -20.13
CA PRO A 51 -1.31 12.20 -19.48
C PRO A 51 -1.11 10.71 -19.83
N ALA A 52 -0.52 10.41 -21.00
CA ALA A 52 -0.20 9.05 -21.42
C ALA A 52 0.91 8.39 -20.58
N ASP A 53 1.73 9.18 -19.88
CA ASP A 53 2.82 8.70 -19.01
C ASP A 53 2.35 8.56 -17.55
N SER A 54 1.04 8.37 -17.35
CA SER A 54 0.46 8.21 -16.02
C SER A 54 0.94 6.92 -15.36
N VAL A 55 1.41 7.03 -14.13
CA VAL A 55 1.65 5.87 -13.25
C VAL A 55 0.54 5.79 -12.22
N ASP A 56 0.17 4.56 -11.85
CA ASP A 56 -0.73 4.36 -10.72
C ASP A 56 -0.13 5.01 -9.47
N ALA A 57 -0.90 5.90 -8.86
CA ALA A 57 -0.56 6.56 -7.61
C ALA A 57 -1.51 6.10 -6.50
N VAL A 58 -0.97 6.02 -5.30
CA VAL A 58 -1.70 5.54 -4.12
C VAL A 58 -1.65 6.55 -2.99
N LEU A 59 -2.73 6.62 -2.21
CA LEU A 59 -2.74 7.24 -0.89
C LEU A 59 -2.77 6.14 0.15
N LEU A 60 -2.11 6.39 1.28
CA LEU A 60 -2.03 5.44 2.39
C LEU A 60 -2.99 5.90 3.50
N ARG A 61 -3.49 4.97 4.32
CA ARG A 61 -4.37 5.32 5.44
C ARG A 61 -3.60 5.98 6.57
N GLU A 62 -2.39 5.49 6.81
CA GLU A 62 -1.50 5.88 7.90
C GLU A 62 -0.81 7.21 7.63
N LEU A 63 -0.63 7.58 6.35
CA LEU A 63 -0.03 8.85 5.94
C LEU A 63 -1.07 9.79 5.34
N LYS A 64 -1.13 11.02 5.86
CA LYS A 64 -1.98 12.10 5.33
C LYS A 64 -1.13 13.33 5.09
N ASN A 65 -0.92 13.66 3.83
CA ASN A 65 -0.27 14.88 3.39
C ASN A 65 -1.30 15.99 3.15
N PRO A 66 -0.89 17.27 3.22
CA PRO A 66 -1.74 18.38 2.80
C PRO A 66 -2.14 18.22 1.33
N LYS A 67 -3.25 18.87 0.97
CA LYS A 67 -3.68 18.97 -0.43
C LYS A 67 -2.58 19.67 -1.24
N ASP A 68 -2.35 19.20 -2.45
CA ASP A 68 -1.46 19.86 -3.40
C ASP A 68 -2.02 21.26 -3.71
N PRO A 69 -1.31 22.35 -3.34
CA PRO A 69 -1.77 23.70 -3.64
C PRO A 69 -1.81 23.99 -5.15
N ARG A 70 -1.17 23.16 -5.97
CA ARG A 70 -1.11 23.29 -7.44
C ARG A 70 -2.20 22.48 -8.14
N HIS A 71 -2.89 21.59 -7.44
CA HIS A 71 -3.95 20.77 -8.02
C HIS A 71 -5.26 21.56 -8.04
N VAL A 72 -5.85 21.75 -9.22
CA VAL A 72 -7.08 22.56 -9.44
C VAL A 72 -8.25 22.11 -8.53
N TYR A 73 -8.33 20.82 -8.22
CA TYR A 73 -9.38 20.25 -7.36
C TYR A 73 -8.93 19.97 -5.92
N GLY A 74 -7.73 20.40 -5.52
CA GLY A 74 -7.21 20.24 -4.15
C GLY A 74 -7.14 18.79 -3.68
N ARG A 75 -6.45 17.93 -4.44
CA ARG A 75 -6.19 16.53 -4.08
C ARG A 75 -4.81 16.41 -3.40
N GLU A 76 -4.66 15.46 -2.49
CA GLU A 76 -3.34 15.08 -1.95
C GLU A 76 -2.45 14.47 -3.05
N LEU A 77 -1.13 14.71 -2.98
CA LEU A 77 -0.17 14.02 -3.85
C LEU A 77 -0.05 12.55 -3.45
N GLY A 78 -0.20 11.65 -4.43
CA GLY A 78 -0.06 10.22 -4.22
C GLY A 78 1.38 9.73 -4.39
N PHE A 79 1.68 8.58 -3.80
CA PHE A 79 2.94 7.88 -3.98
C PHE A 79 2.85 6.95 -5.18
N ALA A 80 3.91 6.82 -5.96
CA ALA A 80 3.92 5.89 -7.08
C ALA A 80 3.79 4.43 -6.61
N ALA A 81 2.85 3.69 -7.20
CA ALA A 81 2.51 2.32 -6.78
C ALA A 81 3.71 1.35 -6.83
N TRP A 82 4.66 1.56 -7.75
CA TRP A 82 5.85 0.72 -7.87
C TRP A 82 6.77 0.72 -6.63
N ARG A 83 6.61 1.67 -5.71
CA ARG A 83 7.30 1.73 -4.41
C ARG A 83 6.78 0.71 -3.40
N PHE A 84 5.70 0.01 -3.72
CA PHE A 84 5.03 -0.91 -2.82
C PHE A 84 4.94 -2.30 -3.42
N ARG A 85 4.87 -3.31 -2.56
CA ARG A 85 4.59 -4.71 -2.92
C ARG A 85 3.53 -5.28 -1.99
N ARG A 86 2.74 -6.22 -2.49
CA ARG A 86 1.84 -6.99 -1.63
C ARG A 86 2.65 -7.84 -0.65
N LEU A 87 2.07 -8.15 0.50
CA LEU A 87 2.79 -8.91 1.53
C LEU A 87 3.15 -10.32 1.04
N GLU A 88 2.28 -10.92 0.23
CA GLU A 88 2.48 -12.23 -0.40
C GLU A 88 3.56 -12.22 -1.51
N GLU A 89 3.88 -11.06 -2.08
CA GLU A 89 4.91 -10.90 -3.12
C GLU A 89 6.31 -10.74 -2.53
N LEU A 90 6.43 -10.51 -1.22
CA LEU A 90 7.73 -10.36 -0.56
C LEU A 90 8.44 -11.71 -0.46
N THR A 91 9.72 -11.72 -0.81
CA THR A 91 10.62 -12.85 -0.53
C THR A 91 10.81 -13.06 0.96
N ASP A 92 11.21 -14.27 1.38
CA ASP A 92 11.46 -14.57 2.79
C ASP A 92 12.55 -13.67 3.38
N VAL A 93 13.59 -13.38 2.60
CA VAL A 93 14.67 -12.44 2.98
C VAL A 93 14.12 -11.03 3.23
N GLN A 94 13.19 -10.56 2.40
CA GLN A 94 12.54 -9.25 2.62
C GLN A 94 11.64 -9.28 3.84
N LYS A 95 10.85 -10.34 4.04
CA LYS A 95 9.97 -10.49 5.21
C LYS A 95 10.79 -10.48 6.50
N GLU A 96 11.89 -11.24 6.55
CA GLU A 96 12.82 -11.25 7.68
C GLU A 96 13.43 -9.86 7.90
N ARG A 97 13.97 -9.24 6.84
CA ARG A 97 14.57 -7.89 6.92
C ARG A 97 13.60 -6.84 7.43
N TYR A 98 12.34 -6.93 7.04
CA TYR A 98 11.29 -6.00 7.44
C TYR A 98 10.60 -6.38 8.77
N GLY A 99 11.01 -7.47 9.41
CA GLY A 99 10.41 -7.94 10.66
C GLY A 99 8.97 -8.42 10.50
N LEU A 100 8.58 -8.82 9.29
CA LEU A 100 7.26 -9.36 8.96
C LEU A 100 7.27 -10.88 9.19
N GLY A 101 7.24 -11.28 10.46
CA GLY A 101 7.08 -12.68 10.87
C GLY A 101 5.67 -13.20 10.57
N GLN A 102 5.58 -14.47 10.17
CA GLN A 102 4.36 -15.14 9.67
C GLN A 102 3.13 -14.79 10.51
N GLU A 103 2.18 -14.06 9.90
CA GLU A 103 0.80 -14.04 10.40
C GLU A 103 0.31 -15.49 10.31
N ALA A 104 0.23 -16.16 11.45
CA ALA A 104 -0.28 -17.52 11.53
C ALA A 104 -1.59 -17.57 10.75
N GLU A 105 -1.65 -18.42 9.72
CA GLU A 105 -2.91 -18.88 9.15
C GLU A 105 -3.74 -19.37 10.33
N ALA A 106 -4.73 -18.58 10.74
CA ALA A 106 -5.77 -19.09 11.61
C ALA A 106 -6.53 -20.12 10.78
N GLU A 107 -6.13 -21.37 10.97
CA GLU A 107 -6.85 -22.57 10.57
C GLU A 107 -8.33 -22.39 10.94
N GLU A 108 -9.18 -22.17 9.94
CA GLU A 108 -10.59 -22.51 10.06
C GLU A 108 -10.73 -24.01 9.77
N THR A 109 -10.09 -24.84 10.60
CA THR A 109 -10.43 -26.26 10.71
C THR A 109 -11.72 -26.34 11.51
N ASN A 110 -12.84 -26.10 10.81
CA ASN A 110 -14.16 -26.37 11.35
C ASN A 110 -14.30 -27.88 11.55
N THR A 111 -13.87 -28.32 12.73
CA THR A 111 -13.87 -29.70 13.19
C THR A 111 -15.31 -30.21 13.18
N ALA A 112 -15.53 -31.21 12.34
CA ALA A 112 -16.70 -32.07 12.39
C ALA A 112 -16.81 -32.76 13.77
N TYR A 113 -18.03 -33.17 14.13
CA TYR A 113 -18.54 -33.74 15.41
C TYR A 113 -19.03 -32.68 16.41
N VAL A 114 -20.31 -32.63 16.80
CA VAL A 114 -21.20 -33.70 17.32
C VAL A 114 -22.67 -33.25 17.04
N GLY A 115 -23.69 -34.09 16.84
CA GLY A 115 -23.84 -35.50 17.11
C GLY A 115 -25.07 -36.09 16.39
N SER A 116 -24.94 -37.37 16.04
CA SER A 116 -26.02 -38.27 15.66
C SER A 116 -26.95 -38.47 16.86
N TYR A 117 -28.21 -38.02 16.77
CA TYR A 117 -29.25 -38.50 17.67
C TYR A 117 -29.71 -39.86 17.15
N ASN A 118 -29.41 -40.89 17.94
CA ASN A 118 -29.87 -42.25 17.74
C ASN A 118 -31.39 -42.36 17.92
N ASP A 119 -31.99 -43.20 17.07
CA ASP A 119 -33.24 -43.93 17.30
C ASP A 119 -33.36 -44.49 18.72
N VAL A 120 -34.49 -44.20 19.39
CA VAL A 120 -35.31 -45.14 20.17
C VAL A 120 -36.77 -44.69 20.10
#